data_AF-A0A961K725-F1
#
_entry.id   AF-A0A961K725-F1
#
_cell.length_a   1.000
_cell.length_b   1.000
_cell.length_c   1.000
_cell.angle_alpha   90.00
_cell.angle_beta   90.00
_cell.angle_gamma   90.00
#
_symmetry.space_group_name_H-M   'P 1'
#
loop_
_entity.id
_entity.type
_entity.pdbx_description
1 polymer ?
#
loop_
_entity_poly.entity_id
_entity_poly.type
_entity_poly.pdbx_seq_one_letter_code
_entity_poly.pdbx_strand_id
1 'polypeptide(L)'
;AAALREAYVQIRAGESELQLGDLEPVEAVRTLVHFTFDHFREKPWFISMLNTENLLGGETVRSIVDVGDIQSTMISELRRVLDHGEREGVFRKGVDPVELYITIASLCYFPISNRHTLRAVFKVPVDDAWVEARKRAVSDMVLADLRPCETREGGDA
;
A
#
# COMPACT_ATOMS: atom_id res chain seq x y z
N ALA A 1 -17.41 11.71 11.48
CA ALA A 1 -16.40 12.69 11.03
C ALA A 1 -15.10 12.63 11.82
N ALA A 2 -15.08 13.03 13.11
CA ALA A 2 -13.83 13.10 13.89
C ALA A 2 -13.05 11.77 13.97
N ALA A 3 -13.73 10.66 14.27
CA ALA A 3 -13.08 9.34 14.33
C ALA A 3 -12.49 8.88 12.98
N LEU A 4 -13.14 9.22 11.86
CA LEU A 4 -12.66 8.90 10.52
C LEU A 4 -11.46 9.76 10.14
N ARG A 5 -11.49 11.06 10.45
CA ARG A 5 -10.33 11.93 10.28
C ARG A 5 -9.13 11.37 11.07
N GLU A 6 -9.34 11.04 12.33
CA GLU A 6 -8.30 10.48 13.20
C GLU A 6 -7.74 9.17 12.64
N ALA A 7 -8.60 8.29 12.11
CA ALA A 7 -8.17 7.05 11.45
C ALA A 7 -7.20 7.32 10.28
N TYR A 8 -7.52 8.30 9.43
CA TYR A 8 -6.65 8.72 8.32
C TYR A 8 -5.36 9.39 8.81
N VAL A 9 -5.43 10.23 9.85
CA VAL A 9 -4.23 10.87 10.43
C VAL A 9 -3.27 9.81 10.97
N GLN A 10 -3.76 8.78 11.66
CA GLN A 10 -2.91 7.76 12.28
C GLN A 10 -2.14 6.91 11.28
N ILE A 11 -2.72 6.55 10.14
CA ILE A 11 -1.98 5.79 9.13
C ILE A 11 -0.90 6.67 8.50
N ARG A 12 -1.20 7.95 8.22
CA ARG A 12 -0.23 8.88 7.61
C ARG A 12 0.90 9.30 8.55
N ALA A 13 0.61 9.45 9.84
CA ALA A 13 1.64 9.69 10.84
C ALA A 13 2.65 8.53 10.87
N GLY A 14 2.18 7.29 10.94
CA GLY A 14 3.06 6.13 10.93
C GLY A 14 3.82 5.95 9.61
N GLU A 15 3.23 6.26 8.46
CA GLU A 15 3.96 6.25 7.17
C GLU A 15 5.04 7.32 7.10
N SER A 16 4.80 8.50 7.69
CA SER A 16 5.78 9.58 7.73
C SER A 16 7.00 9.20 8.58
N GLU A 17 6.80 8.37 9.62
CA GLU A 17 7.88 7.83 10.45
C GLU A 17 8.74 6.80 9.72
N LEU A 18 8.29 6.22 8.59
CA LEU A 18 9.07 5.25 7.83
C LEU A 18 10.28 5.87 7.11
N GLN A 19 10.29 7.19 6.93
CA GLN A 19 11.35 7.91 6.22
C GLN A 19 11.71 7.25 4.87
N LEU A 20 10.70 6.88 4.07
CA LEU A 20 10.89 6.06 2.87
C LEU A 20 11.92 6.64 1.89
N GLY A 21 12.03 7.97 1.80
CA GLY A 21 12.99 8.64 0.92
C GLY A 21 14.47 8.44 1.29
N ASP A 22 14.76 7.99 2.52
CA ASP A 22 16.13 7.72 2.99
C ASP A 22 16.55 6.25 2.79
N LEU A 23 15.63 5.40 2.31
CA LEU A 23 15.87 3.98 2.08
C LEU A 23 16.22 3.70 0.61
N GLU A 24 16.96 2.61 0.39
CA GLU A 24 17.17 2.06 -0.95
C GLU A 24 15.82 1.73 -1.61
N PRO A 25 15.61 1.99 -2.92
CA PRO A 25 14.28 1.99 -3.52
C PRO A 25 13.51 0.68 -3.33
N VAL A 26 14.19 -0.46 -3.49
CA VAL A 26 13.62 -1.80 -3.30
C VAL A 26 13.20 -2.03 -1.85
N GLU A 27 14.01 -1.55 -0.89
CA GLU A 27 13.73 -1.69 0.53
C GLU A 27 12.61 -0.76 0.98
N ALA A 28 12.55 0.46 0.43
CA ALA A 28 11.48 1.41 0.67
C ALA A 28 10.10 0.83 0.29
N VAL A 29 9.98 0.24 -0.91
CA VAL A 29 8.73 -0.40 -1.35
C VAL A 29 8.37 -1.60 -0.47
N ARG A 30 9.35 -2.42 -0.10
CA ARG A 30 9.15 -3.56 0.82
C ARG A 30 8.65 -3.09 2.19
N THR A 31 9.27 -2.06 2.74
CA THR A 31 8.93 -1.44 4.02
C THR A 31 7.51 -0.87 3.98
N LEU A 32 7.14 -0.15 2.91
CA LEU A 32 5.79 0.39 2.74
C LEU A 32 4.74 -0.74 2.72
N VAL A 33 4.95 -1.80 1.95
CA VAL A 33 4.04 -2.96 1.91
C VAL A 33 3.87 -3.58 3.30
N HIS A 34 4.97 -3.82 4.00
CA HIS A 34 4.94 -4.42 5.33
C HIS A 34 4.18 -3.54 6.33
N PHE A 35 4.50 -2.25 6.36
CA PHE A 35 3.82 -1.28 7.22
C PHE A 35 2.32 -1.23 6.94
N THR A 36 1.90 -1.12 5.68
CA THR A 36 0.47 -1.05 5.33
C THR A 36 -0.28 -2.30 5.79
N PHE A 37 0.33 -3.47 5.62
CA PHE A 37 -0.25 -4.74 6.05
C PHE A 37 -0.37 -4.83 7.58
N ASP A 38 0.69 -4.48 8.30
CA ASP A 38 0.74 -4.50 9.76
C ASP A 38 -0.27 -3.51 10.34
N HIS A 39 -0.35 -2.31 9.79
CA HIS A 39 -1.34 -1.31 10.19
C HIS A 39 -2.77 -1.86 10.09
N PHE A 40 -3.14 -2.48 8.96
CA PHE A 40 -4.48 -3.04 8.79
C PHE A 40 -4.78 -4.18 9.75
N ARG A 41 -3.76 -5.01 10.07
CA ARG A 41 -3.90 -6.13 10.98
C ARG A 41 -4.00 -5.70 12.44
N GLU A 42 -3.12 -4.80 12.89
CA GLU A 42 -3.05 -4.31 14.27
C GLU A 42 -4.21 -3.36 14.59
N LYS A 43 -4.74 -2.67 13.57
CA LYS A 43 -5.86 -1.74 13.70
C LYS A 43 -7.07 -2.21 12.88
N PRO A 44 -7.70 -3.35 13.23
CA PRO A 44 -8.85 -3.88 12.48
C PRO A 44 -10.07 -2.93 12.51
N TRP A 45 -10.14 -2.02 13.49
CA TRP A 45 -11.14 -0.96 13.54
C TRP A 45 -11.01 0.02 12.37
N PHE A 46 -9.80 0.26 11.84
CA PHE A 46 -9.58 1.11 10.67
C PHE A 46 -10.30 0.55 9.46
N ILE A 47 -10.13 -0.76 9.21
CA ILE A 47 -10.78 -1.47 8.10
C ILE A 47 -12.29 -1.44 8.23
N SER A 48 -12.81 -1.64 9.44
CA SER A 48 -14.24 -1.62 9.69
C SER A 48 -14.82 -0.22 9.43
N MET A 49 -14.13 0.83 9.89
CA MET A 49 -14.54 2.21 9.68
C MET A 49 -14.49 2.61 8.20
N LEU A 50 -13.42 2.24 7.49
CA LEU A 50 -13.28 2.46 6.06
C LEU A 50 -14.39 1.75 5.28
N ASN A 51 -14.75 0.53 5.67
CA ASN A 51 -15.84 -0.22 5.04
C ASN A 51 -17.20 0.45 5.27
N THR A 52 -17.47 0.88 6.49
CA THR A 52 -18.70 1.62 6.82
C THR A 52 -18.78 2.91 6.01
N GLU A 53 -17.69 3.67 5.92
CA GLU A 53 -17.67 4.90 5.14
C GLU A 53 -17.92 4.65 3.64
N ASN A 54 -17.32 3.61 3.07
CA ASN A 54 -17.57 3.22 1.68
C ASN A 54 -19.03 2.78 1.46
N LEU A 55 -19.63 2.06 2.41
CA LEU A 55 -21.06 1.70 2.35
C LEU A 55 -21.98 2.94 2.40
N LEU A 56 -21.56 3.99 3.12
CA LEU A 56 -22.23 5.29 3.14
C LEU A 56 -21.83 6.19 1.96
N GLY A 57 -21.16 5.64 0.95
CA GLY A 57 -20.80 6.35 -0.26
C GLY A 57 -19.81 7.51 -0.04
N GLY A 58 -19.00 7.50 1.03
CA GLY A 58 -17.96 8.50 1.26
C GLY A 58 -18.46 9.88 1.74
N GLU A 59 -19.69 9.95 2.28
CA GLU A 59 -20.30 11.21 2.73
C GLU A 59 -19.48 11.93 3.81
N THR A 60 -18.96 11.19 4.78
CA THR A 60 -18.17 11.77 5.87
C THR A 60 -16.82 12.24 5.35
N VAL A 61 -16.11 11.45 4.55
CA VAL A 61 -14.80 11.80 3.99
C VAL A 61 -14.89 13.10 3.21
N ARG A 62 -15.93 13.29 2.39
CA ARG A 62 -16.13 14.53 1.63
C ARG A 62 -16.28 15.77 2.51
N SER A 63 -16.75 15.61 3.76
CA SER A 63 -16.93 16.70 4.71
C SER A 63 -15.68 17.00 5.56
N ILE A 64 -14.65 16.14 5.51
CA ILE A 64 -13.42 16.34 6.27
C ILE A 64 -12.52 17.29 5.47
N VAL A 65 -12.24 18.46 6.05
CA VAL A 65 -11.26 19.43 5.52
C VAL A 65 -9.86 18.79 5.54
N ASP A 66 -8.98 19.09 4.59
CA ASP A 66 -7.56 18.61 4.54
C ASP A 66 -7.30 17.11 4.24
N VAL A 67 -8.30 16.30 3.85
CA VAL A 67 -8.04 14.86 3.52
C VAL A 67 -7.03 14.71 2.38
N GLY A 68 -7.09 15.59 1.38
CA GLY A 68 -6.13 15.61 0.27
C GLY A 68 -4.71 15.92 0.72
N ASP A 69 -4.54 16.88 1.63
CA ASP A 69 -3.23 17.28 2.15
C ASP A 69 -2.61 16.17 2.99
N ILE A 70 -3.42 15.49 3.81
CA ILE A 70 -3.02 14.32 4.62
C ILE A 70 -2.50 13.18 3.74
N GLN A 71 -3.09 12.95 2.56
CA GLN A 71 -2.65 11.91 1.62
C GLN A 71 -1.42 12.32 0.80
N SER A 72 -1.23 13.63 0.57
CA SER A 72 -0.20 14.16 -0.31
C SER A 72 1.24 13.85 0.13
N THR A 73 1.51 13.80 1.44
CA THR A 73 2.87 13.60 1.97
C THR A 73 3.42 12.21 1.64
N MET A 74 2.71 11.13 1.97
CA MET A 74 3.20 9.78 1.67
C MET A 74 3.37 9.56 0.16
N ILE A 75 2.42 10.04 -0.66
CA ILE A 75 2.51 9.93 -2.12
C ILE A 75 3.74 10.68 -2.65
N SER A 76 4.08 11.84 -2.06
CA SER A 76 5.28 12.58 -2.44
C SER A 76 6.58 11.85 -2.08
N GLU A 77 6.64 11.16 -0.94
CA GLU A 77 7.80 10.34 -0.57
C GLU A 77 7.90 9.10 -1.47
N LEU A 78 6.78 8.43 -1.75
CA LEU A 78 6.75 7.32 -2.69
C LEU A 78 7.19 7.75 -4.10
N ARG A 79 6.82 8.96 -4.54
CA ARG A 79 7.32 9.53 -5.80
C ARG A 79 8.85 9.63 -5.80
N ARG A 80 9.45 10.14 -4.72
CA ARG A 80 10.91 10.24 -4.59
C ARG A 80 11.59 8.88 -4.65
N VAL A 81 11.02 7.88 -3.97
CA VAL A 81 11.48 6.48 -4.02
C VAL A 81 11.45 5.95 -5.45
N LEU A 82 10.36 6.17 -6.17
CA LEU A 82 10.21 5.73 -7.56
C LEU A 82 11.19 6.44 -8.49
N ASP A 83 11.38 7.75 -8.34
CA ASP A 83 12.34 8.54 -9.12
C ASP A 83 13.80 8.15 -8.82
N HIS A 84 14.10 7.77 -7.58
CA HIS A 84 15.38 7.18 -7.22
C HIS A 84 15.57 5.85 -7.93
N GLY A 85 14.62 4.91 -7.78
CA GLY A 85 14.75 3.58 -8.40
C GLY A 85 14.77 3.60 -9.92
N GLU A 86 14.08 4.57 -10.55
CA GLU A 86 14.20 4.80 -12.00
C GLU A 86 15.61 5.27 -12.38
N ARG A 87 16.20 6.21 -11.63
CA ARG A 87 17.57 6.72 -11.89
C ARG A 87 18.64 5.64 -11.72
N GLU A 88 18.45 4.72 -10.78
CA GLU A 88 19.34 3.58 -10.57
C GLU A 88 19.10 2.42 -11.55
N GLY A 89 18.03 2.50 -12.35
CA GLY A 89 17.66 1.45 -13.29
C GLY A 89 17.14 0.17 -12.60
N VAL A 90 16.75 0.24 -11.32
CA VAL A 90 16.14 -0.88 -10.60
C VAL A 90 14.62 -0.90 -10.75
N PHE A 91 14.00 0.24 -11.11
CA PHE A 91 12.58 0.35 -11.42
C PHE A 91 12.33 0.77 -12.87
N ARG A 92 11.21 0.32 -13.43
CA ARG A 92 10.70 0.77 -14.74
C ARG A 92 10.22 2.22 -14.66
N LYS A 93 10.27 2.87 -15.82
CA LYS A 93 9.80 4.25 -15.99
C LYS A 93 8.28 4.35 -15.95
N GLY A 94 7.80 5.54 -15.62
CA GLY A 94 6.38 5.90 -15.75
C GLY A 94 5.45 5.22 -14.75
N VAL A 95 5.97 4.85 -13.58
CA VAL A 95 5.14 4.33 -12.48
C VAL A 95 4.44 5.49 -11.77
N ASP A 96 3.12 5.52 -11.81
CA ASP A 96 2.32 6.46 -11.03
C ASP A 96 2.32 6.06 -9.54
N PRO A 97 2.72 6.95 -8.61
CA PRO A 97 2.79 6.64 -7.18
C PRO A 97 1.42 6.41 -6.55
N VAL A 98 0.37 7.08 -7.04
CA VAL A 98 -0.99 6.91 -6.54
C VAL A 98 -1.52 5.53 -6.92
N GLU A 99 -1.38 5.14 -8.18
CA GLU A 99 -1.81 3.82 -8.66
C GLU A 99 -1.03 2.69 -7.96
N LEU A 100 0.28 2.87 -7.75
CA LEU A 100 1.09 1.93 -7.00
C LEU A 100 0.60 1.79 -5.55
N TYR A 101 0.36 2.91 -4.86
CA TYR A 101 -0.14 2.87 -3.49
C TYR A 101 -1.52 2.22 -3.41
N ILE A 102 -2.44 2.53 -4.32
CA ILE A 102 -3.77 1.90 -4.38
C ILE A 102 -3.63 0.39 -4.56
N THR A 103 -2.69 -0.05 -5.40
CA THR A 103 -2.38 -1.48 -5.61
C THR A 103 -1.89 -2.13 -4.32
N ILE A 104 -0.89 -1.53 -3.65
CA ILE A 104 -0.37 -2.00 -2.36
C ILE A 104 -1.49 -2.09 -1.32
N ALA A 105 -2.26 -1.02 -1.15
CA ALA A 105 -3.36 -0.94 -0.20
C ALA A 105 -4.41 -2.03 -0.48
N SER A 106 -4.76 -2.27 -1.75
CA SER A 106 -5.72 -3.30 -2.15
C SER A 106 -5.26 -4.70 -1.77
N LEU A 107 -3.98 -5.01 -2.03
CA LEU A 107 -3.37 -6.31 -1.74
C LEU A 107 -3.23 -6.59 -0.24
N CYS A 108 -3.00 -5.54 0.55
CA CYS A 108 -2.94 -5.62 2.01
C CYS A 108 -4.35 -5.67 2.63
N TYR A 109 -5.31 -4.94 2.07
CA TYR A 109 -6.66 -4.80 2.59
C TYR A 109 -7.46 -6.11 2.51
N PHE A 110 -7.49 -6.75 1.34
CA PHE A 110 -8.38 -7.89 1.07
C PHE A 110 -8.17 -9.07 2.05
N PRO A 111 -6.93 -9.51 2.36
CA PRO A 111 -6.70 -10.57 3.35
C PRO A 111 -7.29 -10.27 4.74
N ILE A 112 -7.32 -9.00 5.12
CA ILE A 112 -7.75 -8.55 6.45
C ILE A 112 -9.26 -8.32 6.48
N SER A 113 -9.80 -7.55 5.52
CA SER A 113 -11.22 -7.19 5.46
C SER A 113 -12.11 -8.41 5.20
N ASN A 114 -11.63 -9.38 4.42
CA ASN A 114 -12.37 -10.59 4.05
C ASN A 114 -11.94 -11.83 4.86
N ARG A 115 -11.22 -11.68 5.98
CA ARG A 115 -10.69 -12.81 6.78
C ARG A 115 -11.74 -13.89 7.09
N HIS A 116 -12.99 -13.50 7.36
CA HIS A 116 -14.07 -14.42 7.72
C HIS A 116 -14.53 -15.26 6.52
N THR A 117 -14.73 -14.63 5.36
CA THR A 117 -15.16 -15.32 4.14
C THR A 117 -14.03 -16.13 3.52
N LEU A 118 -12.78 -15.65 3.63
CA LEU A 118 -11.59 -16.40 3.23
C LEU A 118 -11.46 -17.72 4.01
N ARG A 119 -11.61 -17.68 5.33
CA ARG A 119 -11.64 -18.88 6.19
C ARG A 119 -12.78 -19.83 5.81
N ALA A 120 -13.97 -19.30 5.55
CA ALA A 120 -15.14 -20.12 5.27
C ALA A 120 -15.08 -20.79 3.88
N VAL A 121 -14.71 -20.05 2.84
CA VAL A 121 -14.78 -20.47 1.43
C VAL A 121 -13.50 -21.17 1.00
N PHE A 122 -12.34 -20.54 1.24
CA PHE A 122 -11.04 -21.02 0.75
C PHE A 122 -10.28 -21.85 1.79
N LYS A 123 -10.83 -22.01 3.01
CA LYS A 123 -10.23 -22.78 4.11
C LYS A 123 -8.79 -22.34 4.46
N VAL A 124 -8.47 -21.06 4.22
CA VAL A 124 -7.18 -20.49 4.62
C VAL A 124 -7.24 -20.02 6.08
N PRO A 125 -6.17 -20.19 6.88
CA PRO A 125 -6.21 -19.93 8.32
C PRO A 125 -6.27 -18.43 8.65
N VAL A 126 -5.67 -17.57 7.82
CA VAL A 126 -5.52 -16.12 8.08
C VAL A 126 -5.02 -15.88 9.51
N ASP A 127 -3.99 -16.61 9.89
CA ASP A 127 -3.26 -16.46 11.15
C ASP A 127 -1.95 -15.70 10.92
N ASP A 128 -1.17 -15.54 11.99
CA ASP A 128 0.06 -14.77 11.97
C ASP A 128 1.07 -15.31 10.94
N ALA A 129 1.27 -16.62 10.91
CA ALA A 129 2.21 -17.25 9.98
C ALA A 129 1.78 -17.07 8.52
N TRP A 130 0.48 -17.22 8.25
CA TRP A 130 -0.07 -17.01 6.91
C TRP A 130 0.03 -15.54 6.49
N VAL A 131 -0.22 -14.61 7.40
CA VAL A 131 -0.07 -13.17 7.15
C VAL A 131 1.39 -12.83 6.83
N GLU A 132 2.35 -13.32 7.60
CA GLU A 132 3.78 -13.05 7.31
C GLU A 132 4.22 -13.62 5.95
N ALA A 133 3.71 -14.80 5.58
CA ALA A 133 3.94 -15.34 4.24
C ALA A 133 3.29 -14.46 3.17
N ARG A 134 2.09 -13.93 3.43
CA ARG A 134 1.37 -13.05 2.50
C ARG A 134 2.09 -11.72 2.32
N LYS A 135 2.63 -11.10 3.38
CA LYS A 135 3.43 -9.88 3.31
C LYS A 135 4.60 -10.04 2.35
N ARG A 136 5.41 -11.09 2.53
CA ARG A 136 6.54 -11.40 1.63
C ARG A 136 6.08 -11.58 0.17
N ALA A 137 5.04 -12.37 -0.05
CA ALA A 137 4.52 -12.62 -1.39
C ALA A 137 4.00 -11.34 -2.08
N VAL A 138 3.33 -10.46 -1.33
CA VAL A 138 2.86 -9.17 -1.86
C VAL A 138 4.03 -8.26 -2.18
N SER A 139 5.03 -8.14 -1.30
CA SER A 139 6.24 -7.35 -1.57
C SER A 139 6.96 -7.83 -2.82
N ASP A 140 7.18 -9.13 -2.96
CA ASP A 140 7.86 -9.70 -4.12
C ASP A 140 7.08 -9.48 -5.41
N MET A 141 5.74 -9.58 -5.36
CA MET A 141 4.88 -9.33 -6.52
C MET A 141 4.91 -7.86 -6.95
N VAL A 142 4.80 -6.92 -6.00
CA VAL A 142 4.87 -5.49 -6.28
C VAL A 142 6.24 -5.13 -6.84
N LEU A 143 7.33 -5.62 -6.24
CA LEU A 143 8.69 -5.40 -6.72
C LEU A 143 8.91 -6.01 -8.12
N ALA A 144 8.29 -7.15 -8.42
CA ALA A 144 8.36 -7.75 -9.75
C ALA A 144 7.67 -6.88 -10.81
N ASP A 145 6.51 -6.27 -10.51
CA ASP A 145 5.84 -5.32 -11.40
C ASP A 145 6.68 -4.07 -11.66
N LEU A 146 7.47 -3.65 -10.67
CA LEU A 146 8.33 -2.49 -10.79
C LEU A 146 9.61 -2.74 -11.60
N ARG A 147 9.96 -4.00 -11.93
CA ARG A 147 11.21 -4.28 -12.65
C ARG A 147 11.25 -3.58 -14.02
N PRO A 148 12.41 -3.09 -14.47
CA PRO A 148 12.57 -2.57 -15.82
C PRO A 148 12.11 -3.62 -16.84
N CYS A 149 11.36 -3.20 -17.85
CA CYS A 149 11.08 -4.06 -18.98
C CYS A 149 12.41 -4.33 -19.69
N GLU A 150 12.78 -5.59 -19.89
CA GLU A 150 13.92 -5.93 -20.74
C GLU A 150 13.63 -5.35 -22.12
N THR A 151 14.44 -4.39 -22.55
CA THR A 151 14.45 -3.97 -23.94
C THR A 151 14.77 -5.23 -24.74
N ARG A 152 13.80 -5.75 -25.50
CA ARG A 152 14.10 -6.72 -26.55
C ARG A 152 15.05 -5.99 -27.50
N GLU A 153 16.36 -6.23 -27.35
CA GLU A 153 17.35 -5.84 -28.34
C GLU A 153 16.86 -6.42 -29.67
N GLY A 154 16.73 -5.55 -30.67
CA GLY A 154 16.25 -5.89 -31.98
C GLY A 154 17.05 -7.07 -32.53
N GLY A 155 16.36 -8.19 -32.74
CA GLY A 155 16.84 -9.20 -33.67
C GLY A 155 16.72 -8.62 -35.07
N ASP A 156 17.84 -8.12 -35.59
CA ASP A 156 18.02 -7.94 -37.03
C ASP A 156 17.76 -9.27 -37.75
N ALA A 157 16.78 -9.25 -38.65
CA ALA A 157 16.74 -10.03 -39.90
C ALA A 157 15.76 -9.37 -40.88
#